data_AF-A0A7Y4A884-F1
#
_entry.id   AF-A0A7Y4A884-F1
#
_cell.length_a   1.000
_cell.length_b   1.000
_cell.length_c   1.000
_cell.angle_alpha   90.00
_cell.angle_beta   90.00
_cell.angle_gamma   90.00
#
_symmetry.space_group_name_H-M   'P 1'
#
loop_
_entity.id
_entity.type
_entity.pdbx_description
1 polymer ?
#
loop_
_entity_poly.entity_id
_entity_poly.type
_entity_poly.pdbx_seq_one_letter_code
_entity_poly.pdbx_strand_id
1 'polypeptide(L)'
;MKKRLLPIPLILLIPIVLLIIVTIAGIYRFSLSDEEILAKFPQQPSQQNSVVASVFGLRTPNPWTVKVPSSSEFTFIEKIESKQYAQGQYADGEERGTVTFDLERMTKIDASTYAGILTVSNQGTGVFYYLALSKYDEFRQRMVTKEAVLLGDRIKVNQVTMEGQLISVELLERDENQAMAQEPTKLTTILFQVTEQDSLEQQ
;
A
#
# COMPACT_ATOMS: atom_id res chain seq x y z
N MET A 1 81.96 7.07 21.02
CA MET A 1 80.56 6.60 21.20
C MET A 1 79.82 7.58 22.09
N LYS A 2 78.90 8.39 21.53
CA LYS A 2 78.23 9.50 22.24
C LYS A 2 76.91 8.97 22.84
N LYS A 3 76.88 8.64 24.14
CA LYS A 3 75.66 8.22 24.84
C LYS A 3 74.71 9.42 24.92
N ARG A 4 73.65 9.43 24.10
CA ARG A 4 72.55 10.40 24.20
C ARG A 4 71.73 10.03 25.43
N LEU A 5 71.99 10.69 26.56
CA LEU A 5 71.12 10.67 27.73
C LEU A 5 69.81 11.34 27.32
N LEU A 6 68.74 10.55 27.19
CA LEU A 6 67.40 11.12 27.07
C LEU A 6 67.16 11.96 28.33
N PRO A 7 66.83 13.26 28.20
CA PRO A 7 66.55 14.08 29.37
C PRO A 7 65.35 13.46 30.08
N ILE A 8 65.60 12.91 31.26
CA ILE A 8 64.61 12.33 32.20
C ILE A 8 63.32 13.18 32.31
N PRO A 9 63.33 14.54 32.25
CA PRO A 9 62.08 15.31 32.22
C PRO A 9 61.19 15.09 30.97
N LEU A 10 61.75 14.71 29.81
CA LEU A 10 60.99 14.54 28.56
C LEU A 10 60.24 13.20 28.51
N ILE A 11 60.83 12.13 29.05
CA ILE A 11 60.18 10.80 29.12
C ILE A 11 58.97 10.82 30.06
N LEU A 12 59.03 11.59 31.14
CA LEU A 12 57.92 11.77 32.07
C LEU A 12 56.78 12.63 31.48
N LEU A 13 57.07 13.45 30.47
CA LEU A 13 56.09 14.35 29.85
C LEU A 13 55.19 13.63 28.84
N ILE A 14 55.72 12.60 28.16
CA ILE A 14 54.95 11.79 27.19
C ILE A 14 53.67 11.19 27.79
N PRO A 15 53.70 10.45 28.93
CA PRO A 15 52.48 9.85 29.48
C PRO A 15 51.48 10.90 29.99
N ILE A 16 51.96 12.05 30.47
CA ILE A 16 51.11 13.16 30.94
C ILE A 16 50.35 13.77 29.77
N VAL A 17 51.03 14.05 28.67
CA VAL A 17 50.40 14.57 27.45
C VAL A 17 49.39 13.57 26.88
N LEU A 18 49.74 12.28 26.87
CA LEU A 18 48.85 11.23 26.39
C LEU A 18 47.59 11.14 27.27
N LEU A 19 47.73 11.24 28.59
CA LEU A 19 46.60 11.26 29.52
C LEU A 19 45.68 12.46 29.28
N ILE A 20 46.24 13.66 29.06
CA ILE A 20 45.48 14.88 28.74
C ILE A 20 44.68 14.70 27.44
N ILE A 21 45.28 14.12 26.40
CA ILE A 21 44.59 13.87 25.13
C ILE A 21 43.40 12.90 25.35
N VAL A 22 43.60 11.83 26.13
CA VAL A 22 42.55 10.85 26.42
C VAL A 22 41.42 11.46 27.24
N THR A 23 41.71 12.30 28.24
CA THR A 23 40.67 13.00 29.00
C THR A 23 39.89 13.99 28.16
N ILE A 24 40.54 14.77 27.30
CA ILE A 24 39.84 15.68 26.36
C ILE A 24 38.94 14.89 25.41
N ALA A 25 39.44 13.79 24.83
CA ALA A 25 38.64 12.92 23.96
C ALA A 25 37.45 12.27 24.70
N GLY A 26 37.64 11.88 25.96
CA GLY A 26 36.58 11.39 26.83
C GLY A 26 35.51 12.44 27.09
N ILE A 27 35.91 13.65 27.51
CA ILE A 27 35.00 14.77 27.74
C ILE A 27 34.21 15.08 26.48
N TYR A 28 34.84 15.16 25.31
CA TYR A 28 34.16 15.40 24.04
C TYR A 28 33.13 14.31 23.70
N ARG A 29 33.48 13.03 23.93
CA ARG A 29 32.56 11.90 23.73
C ARG A 29 31.38 11.92 24.69
N PHE A 30 31.58 12.37 25.94
CA PHE A 30 30.54 12.45 26.96
C PHE A 30 29.79 13.79 26.99
N SER A 31 30.26 14.81 26.26
CA SER A 31 29.58 16.11 26.12
C SER A 31 28.64 16.18 24.92
N LEU A 32 28.73 15.22 23.99
CA LEU A 32 27.71 15.03 22.95
C LEU A 32 26.40 14.66 23.65
N SER A 33 25.43 15.57 23.65
CA SER A 33 24.09 15.27 24.14
C SER A 33 23.42 14.24 23.23
N ASP A 34 22.51 13.43 23.78
CA ASP A 34 21.70 12.47 23.01
C ASP A 34 21.00 13.13 21.80
N GLU A 35 20.76 14.45 21.89
CA GLU A 35 20.19 15.30 20.84
C GLU A 35 21.11 15.45 19.60
N GLU A 36 22.42 15.61 19.78
CA GLU A 36 23.38 15.63 18.65
C GLU A 36 23.56 14.24 18.02
N ILE A 37 23.37 13.18 18.80
CA ILE A 37 23.36 11.80 18.31
C ILE A 37 22.09 11.57 17.48
N LEU A 38 20.91 11.96 17.99
CA LEU A 38 19.64 11.92 17.27
C LEU A 38 19.65 12.77 15.99
N ALA A 39 20.34 13.92 15.99
CA ALA A 39 20.49 14.75 14.78
C ALA A 39 21.36 14.10 13.69
N LYS A 40 22.28 13.20 14.07
CA LYS A 40 23.16 12.46 13.14
C LYS A 40 22.53 11.19 12.57
N PHE A 41 21.43 10.73 13.17
CA PHE A 41 20.57 9.68 12.62
C PHE A 41 19.25 10.33 12.18
N PRO A 42 19.18 10.91 10.97
CA PRO A 42 17.91 11.44 10.48
C PRO A 42 16.88 10.33 10.66
N GLN A 43 15.79 10.61 11.39
CA GLN A 43 14.65 9.72 11.46
C GLN A 43 14.32 9.38 10.01
N GLN A 44 14.56 8.13 9.60
CA GLN A 44 14.22 7.71 8.25
C GLN A 44 12.78 8.15 8.04
N PRO A 45 12.46 8.94 7.01
CA PRO A 45 11.09 9.38 6.76
C PRO A 45 10.26 8.13 6.83
N SER A 46 9.25 8.13 7.72
CA SER A 46 8.40 6.98 8.01
C SER A 46 8.13 6.28 6.69
N GLN A 47 8.66 5.06 6.54
CA GLN A 47 8.47 4.23 5.35
C GLN A 47 6.96 3.96 5.28
N GLN A 48 6.22 4.90 4.73
CA GLN A 48 4.78 4.85 4.62
C GLN A 48 4.47 4.71 3.15
N ASN A 49 3.71 3.66 2.82
CA ASN A 49 3.18 3.48 1.49
C ASN A 49 2.21 4.64 1.19
N SER A 50 2.55 5.46 0.20
CA SER A 50 1.79 6.66 -0.16
C SER A 50 0.37 6.32 -0.63
N VAL A 51 0.18 5.24 -1.39
CA VAL A 51 -1.14 4.80 -1.86
C VAL A 51 -2.03 4.45 -0.67
N VAL A 52 -1.56 3.59 0.22
CA VAL A 52 -2.35 3.15 1.38
C VAL A 52 -2.66 4.31 2.32
N ALA A 53 -1.70 5.22 2.48
CA ALA A 53 -1.89 6.45 3.24
C ALA A 53 -2.97 7.35 2.64
N SER A 54 -2.92 7.57 1.32
CA SER A 54 -3.85 8.47 0.63
C SER A 54 -5.26 7.90 0.50
N VAL A 55 -5.39 6.59 0.26
CA VAL A 55 -6.69 5.94 0.05
C VAL A 55 -7.37 5.63 1.38
N PHE A 56 -6.65 5.05 2.33
CA PHE A 56 -7.24 4.51 3.57
C PHE A 56 -6.92 5.32 4.81
N GLY A 57 -6.01 6.31 4.73
CA GLY A 57 -5.54 7.07 5.90
C GLY A 57 -4.65 6.24 6.84
N LEU A 58 -4.13 5.11 6.39
CA LEU A 58 -3.39 4.15 7.21
C LEU A 58 -1.88 4.41 7.15
N ARG A 59 -1.21 4.28 8.29
CA ARG A 59 0.26 4.37 8.40
C ARG A 59 0.86 2.97 8.36
N THR A 60 1.31 2.56 7.17
CA THR A 60 1.98 1.27 6.99
C THR A 60 3.09 1.36 5.93
N PRO A 61 4.20 0.61 6.09
CA PRO A 61 5.20 0.42 5.03
C PRO A 61 4.73 -0.48 3.88
N ASN A 62 3.74 -1.34 4.11
CA ASN A 62 3.38 -2.39 3.17
C ASN A 62 2.40 -1.88 2.10
N PRO A 63 2.53 -2.33 0.84
CA PRO A 63 1.61 -1.97 -0.22
C PRO A 63 0.25 -2.63 -0.08
N TRP A 64 -0.74 -2.05 -0.75
CA TRP A 64 -2.03 -2.70 -0.95
C TRP A 64 -1.86 -3.88 -1.91
N THR A 65 -2.06 -5.08 -1.39
CA THR A 65 -1.94 -6.34 -2.13
C THR A 65 -3.30 -6.77 -2.69
N VAL A 66 -3.32 -7.14 -3.97
CA VAL A 66 -4.51 -7.56 -4.69
C VAL A 66 -4.23 -8.92 -5.32
N LYS A 67 -5.10 -9.90 -5.05
CA LYS A 67 -5.12 -11.13 -5.84
C LYS A 67 -5.84 -10.82 -7.15
N VAL A 68 -5.21 -11.05 -8.28
CA VAL A 68 -5.82 -10.78 -9.59
C VAL A 68 -6.98 -11.78 -9.80
N PRO A 69 -8.22 -11.31 -10.00
CA PRO A 69 -9.34 -12.20 -10.27
C PRO A 69 -9.07 -13.12 -11.48
N SER A 70 -9.47 -14.38 -11.38
CA SER A 70 -9.27 -15.42 -12.41
C SER A 70 -7.80 -15.79 -12.72
N SER A 71 -6.83 -15.24 -11.99
CA SER A 71 -5.40 -15.55 -12.09
C SER A 71 -4.86 -16.10 -10.76
N SER A 72 -3.73 -16.80 -10.80
CA SER A 72 -2.99 -17.19 -9.59
C SER A 72 -2.10 -16.09 -9.01
N GLU A 73 -1.97 -14.97 -9.72
CA GLU A 73 -1.00 -13.93 -9.41
C GLU A 73 -1.50 -12.89 -8.40
N PHE A 74 -0.52 -12.30 -7.71
CA PHE A 74 -0.73 -11.17 -6.82
C PHE A 74 -0.01 -9.94 -7.38
N THR A 75 -0.66 -8.80 -7.25
CA THR A 75 -0.11 -7.50 -7.65
C THR A 75 -0.26 -6.50 -6.52
N PHE A 76 0.53 -5.43 -6.60
CA PHE A 76 0.40 -4.29 -5.72
C PHE A 76 -0.27 -3.12 -6.44
N ILE A 77 -1.02 -2.31 -5.69
CA ILE A 77 -1.44 -1.00 -6.16
C ILE A 77 -0.27 -0.04 -5.92
N GLU A 78 0.31 0.45 -7.01
CA GLU A 78 1.59 1.17 -7.00
C GLU A 78 1.40 2.69 -7.07
N LYS A 79 0.36 3.13 -7.78
CA LYS A 79 0.14 4.55 -8.05
C LYS A 79 -1.34 4.91 -8.04
N ILE A 80 -1.58 6.20 -7.83
CA ILE A 80 -2.87 6.84 -8.01
C ILE A 80 -2.76 7.64 -9.30
N GLU A 81 -3.40 7.18 -10.38
CA GLU A 81 -3.30 7.80 -11.71
C GLU A 81 -4.10 9.12 -11.77
N SER A 82 -5.24 9.15 -11.11
CA SER A 82 -6.08 10.32 -10.92
C SER A 82 -6.68 10.29 -9.51
N LYS A 83 -7.34 11.37 -9.07
CA LYS A 83 -8.07 11.34 -7.77
C LYS A 83 -9.09 10.20 -7.67
N GLN A 84 -9.50 9.63 -8.80
CA GLN A 84 -10.49 8.58 -8.91
C GLN A 84 -9.90 7.18 -9.01
N TYR A 85 -8.69 6.99 -9.54
CA TYR A 85 -8.20 5.66 -9.89
C TYR A 85 -6.86 5.31 -9.24
N ALA A 86 -6.82 4.17 -8.54
CA ALA A 86 -5.59 3.57 -8.05
C ALA A 86 -5.26 2.31 -8.86
N GLN A 87 -4.02 2.17 -9.31
CA GLN A 87 -3.64 1.22 -10.35
C GLN A 87 -2.46 0.35 -9.92
N GLY A 88 -2.49 -0.92 -10.35
CA GLY A 88 -1.40 -1.89 -10.28
C GLY A 88 -1.25 -2.62 -11.62
N GLN A 89 -0.08 -3.21 -11.86
CA GLN A 89 0.21 -3.99 -13.05
C GLN A 89 0.50 -5.43 -12.67
N TYR A 90 -0.05 -6.37 -13.44
CA TYR A 90 0.20 -7.80 -13.21
C TYR A 90 0.73 -8.47 -14.48
N ALA A 91 1.41 -9.59 -14.27
CA ALA A 91 1.85 -10.49 -15.32
C ALA A 91 1.64 -11.94 -14.85
N ASP A 92 0.87 -12.71 -15.59
CA ASP A 92 0.60 -14.14 -15.38
C ASP A 92 1.08 -14.91 -16.62
N GLY A 93 2.31 -15.44 -16.56
CA GLY A 93 2.98 -16.04 -17.70
C GLY A 93 3.15 -15.03 -18.86
N GLU A 94 2.44 -15.27 -19.96
CA GLU A 94 2.43 -14.39 -21.14
C GLU A 94 1.35 -13.29 -21.06
N GLU A 95 0.35 -13.47 -20.20
CA GLU A 95 -0.71 -12.50 -19.98
C GLU A 95 -0.20 -11.36 -19.11
N ARG A 96 -0.49 -10.12 -19.53
CA ARG A 96 -0.13 -8.91 -18.80
C ARG A 96 -1.31 -7.98 -18.81
N GLY A 97 -1.46 -7.27 -17.71
CA GLY A 97 -2.63 -6.43 -17.57
C GLY A 97 -2.51 -5.45 -16.43
N THR A 98 -3.65 -4.86 -16.15
CA THR A 98 -3.80 -3.81 -15.16
C THR A 98 -4.94 -4.17 -14.24
N VAL A 99 -4.74 -3.92 -12.94
CA VAL A 99 -5.81 -3.82 -11.97
C VAL A 99 -6.03 -2.36 -11.61
N THR A 100 -7.28 -1.92 -11.59
CA THR A 100 -7.64 -0.54 -11.24
C THR A 100 -8.77 -0.54 -10.24
N PHE A 101 -8.60 0.17 -9.13
CA PHE A 101 -9.66 0.47 -8.19
C PHE A 101 -10.26 1.84 -8.47
N ASP A 102 -11.59 1.90 -8.46
CA ASP A 102 -12.34 3.14 -8.43
C ASP A 102 -12.51 3.62 -7.00
N LEU A 103 -11.81 4.69 -6.66
CA LEU A 103 -11.78 5.31 -5.34
C LEU A 103 -13.04 6.13 -5.05
N GLU A 104 -13.73 6.65 -6.06
CA GLU A 104 -14.97 7.42 -5.85
C GLU A 104 -16.14 6.53 -5.43
N ARG A 105 -16.13 5.27 -5.87
CA ARG A 105 -17.13 4.26 -5.56
C ARG A 105 -16.71 3.34 -4.42
N MET A 106 -15.68 3.71 -3.67
CA MET A 106 -15.20 2.94 -2.52
C MET A 106 -16.01 3.29 -1.28
N THR A 107 -16.51 2.26 -0.59
CA THR A 107 -17.28 2.39 0.64
C THR A 107 -16.59 1.67 1.78
N LYS A 108 -16.54 2.31 2.95
CA LYS A 108 -16.03 1.70 4.18
C LYS A 108 -17.12 0.82 4.81
N ILE A 109 -16.80 -0.44 5.09
CA ILE A 109 -17.71 -1.42 5.70
C ILE A 109 -17.60 -1.37 7.22
N ASP A 110 -16.39 -1.49 7.73
CA ASP A 110 -16.07 -1.43 9.14
C ASP A 110 -14.76 -0.67 9.34
N ALA A 111 -14.19 -0.66 10.56
CA ALA A 111 -12.95 0.04 10.88
C ALA A 111 -11.77 -0.26 9.93
N SER A 112 -11.70 -1.49 9.42
CA SER A 112 -10.57 -2.07 8.68
C SER A 112 -10.93 -2.59 7.28
N THR A 113 -12.23 -2.76 6.98
CA THR A 113 -12.72 -3.37 5.74
C THR A 113 -13.41 -2.35 4.83
N TYR A 114 -13.14 -2.47 3.54
CA TYR A 114 -13.58 -1.56 2.49
C TYR A 114 -14.10 -2.37 1.30
N ALA A 115 -15.21 -1.94 0.71
CA ALA A 115 -15.69 -2.41 -0.58
C ALA A 115 -15.35 -1.39 -1.66
N GLY A 116 -14.98 -1.85 -2.85
CA GLY A 116 -14.76 -0.98 -3.99
C GLY A 116 -14.91 -1.72 -5.32
N ILE A 117 -15.01 -0.94 -6.39
CA ILE A 117 -15.03 -1.50 -7.75
C ILE A 117 -13.60 -1.73 -8.20
N LEU A 118 -13.31 -2.99 -8.52
CA LEU A 118 -12.06 -3.44 -9.09
C LEU A 118 -12.27 -3.75 -10.56
N THR A 119 -11.45 -3.15 -11.42
CA THR A 119 -11.44 -3.43 -12.84
C THR A 119 -10.16 -4.18 -13.20
N VAL A 120 -10.29 -5.23 -14.00
CA VAL A 120 -9.17 -6.00 -14.56
C VAL A 120 -9.23 -5.92 -16.06
N SER A 121 -8.13 -5.48 -16.66
CA SER A 121 -7.91 -5.54 -18.11
C SER A 121 -6.60 -6.25 -18.41
N ASN A 122 -6.51 -6.84 -19.60
CA ASN A 122 -5.31 -7.50 -20.11
C ASN A 122 -4.96 -6.94 -21.51
N GLN A 123 -4.10 -7.62 -22.27
CA GLN A 123 -3.74 -7.19 -23.64
C GLN A 123 -4.90 -7.33 -24.66
N GLY A 124 -6.04 -7.92 -24.26
CA GLY A 124 -7.25 -7.99 -25.06
C GLY A 124 -8.10 -6.71 -24.99
N THR A 125 -9.34 -6.80 -25.48
CA THR A 125 -10.30 -5.67 -25.47
C THR A 125 -11.30 -5.74 -24.30
N GLY A 126 -11.25 -6.80 -23.50
CA GLY A 126 -12.15 -7.02 -22.38
C GLY A 126 -11.77 -6.17 -21.17
N VAL A 127 -12.78 -5.70 -20.43
CA VAL A 127 -12.59 -4.95 -19.20
C VAL A 127 -13.58 -5.50 -18.18
N PHE A 128 -13.09 -6.32 -17.26
CA PHE A 128 -13.92 -7.03 -16.32
C PHE A 128 -14.04 -6.25 -15.02
N TYR A 129 -15.27 -6.02 -14.58
CA TYR A 129 -15.58 -5.29 -13.36
C TYR A 129 -15.94 -6.27 -12.26
N TYR A 130 -15.45 -6.02 -11.05
CA TYR A 130 -15.65 -6.82 -9.87
C TYR A 130 -16.04 -5.93 -8.69
N LEU A 131 -16.90 -6.43 -7.81
CA LEU A 131 -17.02 -5.90 -6.46
C LEU A 131 -15.96 -6.58 -5.61
N ALA A 132 -15.04 -5.79 -5.03
CA ALA A 132 -13.92 -6.31 -4.27
C ALA A 132 -13.95 -5.85 -2.81
N LEU A 133 -13.68 -6.78 -1.90
CA LEU A 133 -13.49 -6.53 -0.47
C LEU A 133 -12.01 -6.44 -0.15
N SER A 134 -11.58 -5.35 0.46
CA SER A 134 -10.21 -5.14 0.93
C SER A 134 -10.21 -4.92 2.43
N LYS A 135 -9.34 -5.64 3.14
CA LYS A 135 -9.23 -5.59 4.59
C LYS A 135 -7.81 -5.31 5.03
N TYR A 136 -7.67 -4.40 5.99
CA TYR A 136 -6.41 -4.15 6.65
C TYR A 136 -6.12 -5.23 7.69
N ASP A 137 -5.04 -5.98 7.48
CA ASP A 137 -4.49 -6.91 8.45
C ASP A 137 -3.53 -6.14 9.37
N GLU A 138 -3.97 -5.86 10.60
CA GLU A 138 -3.18 -5.09 11.57
C GLU A 138 -1.88 -5.82 11.99
N PHE A 139 -1.94 -7.15 12.13
CA PHE A 139 -0.78 -7.95 12.53
C PHE A 139 0.31 -7.93 11.46
N ARG A 140 -0.09 -8.07 10.19
CA ARG A 140 0.83 -8.00 9.04
C ARG A 140 1.03 -6.58 8.52
N GLN A 141 0.37 -5.60 9.15
CA GLN A 141 0.34 -4.20 8.76
C GLN A 141 0.12 -4.01 7.25
N ARG A 142 -0.86 -4.67 6.62
CA ARG A 142 -1.03 -4.57 5.16
C ARG A 142 -2.49 -4.57 4.75
N MET A 143 -2.81 -3.80 3.71
CA MET A 143 -4.12 -3.86 3.07
C MET A 143 -4.13 -5.00 2.05
N VAL A 144 -5.14 -5.88 2.11
CA VAL A 144 -5.26 -7.04 1.22
C VAL A 144 -6.67 -7.15 0.68
N THR A 145 -6.82 -7.29 -0.63
CA THR A 145 -8.08 -7.71 -1.25
C THR A 145 -8.36 -9.17 -0.92
N LYS A 146 -9.41 -9.42 -0.14
CA LYS A 146 -9.84 -10.73 0.35
C LYS A 146 -10.65 -11.49 -0.68
N GLU A 147 -11.57 -10.78 -1.33
CA GLU A 147 -12.47 -11.35 -2.32
C GLU A 147 -12.77 -10.34 -3.42
N ALA A 148 -13.10 -10.87 -4.60
CA ALA A 148 -13.60 -10.11 -5.74
C ALA A 148 -14.63 -10.96 -6.49
N VAL A 149 -15.86 -10.47 -6.60
CA VAL A 149 -16.96 -11.13 -7.32
C VAL A 149 -17.24 -10.41 -8.62
N LEU A 150 -17.37 -11.16 -9.72
CA LEU A 150 -17.57 -10.61 -11.06
C LEU A 150 -18.93 -9.90 -11.16
N LEU A 151 -18.91 -8.67 -11.64
CA LEU A 151 -20.11 -7.88 -11.98
C LEU A 151 -20.42 -7.94 -13.48
N GLY A 152 -19.39 -8.00 -14.35
CA GLY A 152 -19.57 -8.13 -15.80
C GLY A 152 -18.39 -7.63 -16.65
N ASP A 153 -18.50 -7.78 -17.97
CA ASP A 153 -17.55 -7.23 -18.97
C ASP A 153 -18.09 -5.91 -19.55
N ARG A 154 -17.25 -4.87 -19.53
CA ARG A 154 -17.51 -3.55 -20.12
C ARG A 154 -18.86 -2.97 -19.71
N ILE A 155 -19.17 -3.06 -18.41
CA ILE A 155 -20.34 -2.45 -17.77
C ILE A 155 -20.03 -1.01 -17.33
N LYS A 156 -21.06 -0.26 -16.91
CA LYS A 156 -20.89 1.06 -16.31
C LYS A 156 -21.48 1.08 -14.91
N VAL A 157 -20.64 1.13 -13.89
CA VAL A 157 -21.11 1.21 -12.50
C VAL A 157 -21.55 2.65 -12.22
N ASN A 158 -22.80 2.81 -11.80
CA ASN A 158 -23.34 4.11 -11.40
C ASN A 158 -22.95 4.38 -9.95
N GLN A 159 -23.34 3.47 -9.05
CA GLN A 159 -23.24 3.70 -7.61
C GLN A 159 -22.97 2.40 -6.86
N VAL A 160 -22.24 2.53 -5.76
CA VAL A 160 -22.10 1.47 -4.75
C VAL A 160 -22.57 2.07 -3.43
N THR A 161 -23.60 1.48 -2.83
CA THR A 161 -24.09 1.86 -1.50
C THR A 161 -23.99 0.70 -0.54
N MET A 162 -23.92 1.04 0.74
CA MET A 162 -23.95 0.08 1.82
C MET A 162 -25.05 0.42 2.80
N GLU A 163 -25.88 -0.57 3.10
CA GLU A 163 -26.96 -0.51 4.08
C GLU A 163 -26.83 -1.69 5.05
N GLY A 164 -26.30 -1.42 6.25
CA GLY A 164 -26.02 -2.48 7.21
C GLY A 164 -24.91 -3.41 6.72
N GLN A 165 -25.23 -4.68 6.43
CA GLN A 165 -24.31 -5.67 5.84
C GLN A 165 -24.60 -5.93 4.36
N LEU A 166 -25.52 -5.19 3.75
CA LEU A 166 -25.85 -5.32 2.33
C LEU A 166 -25.14 -4.25 1.53
N ILE A 167 -24.47 -4.66 0.47
CA ILE A 167 -23.90 -3.80 -0.55
C ILE A 167 -24.80 -3.85 -1.76
N SER A 168 -25.26 -2.69 -2.20
CA SER A 168 -26.02 -2.53 -3.44
C SER A 168 -25.12 -1.91 -4.50
N VAL A 169 -25.00 -2.59 -5.64
CA VAL A 169 -24.26 -2.11 -6.80
C VAL A 169 -25.25 -1.80 -7.90
N GLU A 170 -25.43 -0.51 -8.18
CA GLU A 170 -26.22 -0.03 -9.31
C GLU A 170 -25.30 0.11 -10.53
N LEU A 171 -25.65 -0.57 -11.61
CA LEU A 171 -24.84 -0.60 -12.83
C LEU A 171 -25.72 -0.64 -14.08
N LEU A 172 -25.13 -0.21 -15.19
CA LEU A 172 -25.68 -0.39 -16.52
C LEU A 172 -24.97 -1.57 -17.17
N GLU A 173 -25.75 -2.57 -17.56
CA GLU A 173 -25.33 -3.71 -18.38
C GLU A 173 -25.88 -3.58 -19.81
N ARG A 174 -25.37 -4.43 -20.71
CA ARG A 174 -25.85 -4.47 -22.08
C ARG A 174 -27.13 -5.29 -22.18
N ASP A 175 -28.02 -4.84 -23.06
CA ASP A 175 -29.15 -5.65 -23.50
C ASP A 175 -28.67 -6.75 -24.47
N GLU A 176 -29.42 -7.84 -24.62
CA GLU A 176 -29.09 -8.97 -25.49
C GLU A 176 -28.86 -8.54 -26.94
N ASN A 177 -29.58 -7.52 -27.39
CA ASN A 177 -29.51 -7.00 -28.76
C ASN A 177 -28.53 -5.83 -28.93
N GLN A 178 -27.82 -5.45 -27.87
CA GLN A 178 -26.96 -4.28 -27.89
C GLN A 178 -25.54 -4.62 -28.36
N ALA A 179 -25.02 -3.83 -29.30
CA ALA A 179 -23.65 -4.02 -29.79
C ALA A 179 -22.61 -3.70 -28.70
N MET A 180 -21.50 -4.47 -28.67
CA MET A 180 -20.39 -4.25 -27.74
C MET A 180 -19.74 -2.86 -27.83
N ALA A 181 -19.85 -2.20 -28.99
CA ALA A 181 -19.32 -0.85 -29.21
C ALA A 181 -20.20 0.26 -28.61
N GLN A 182 -21.43 -0.06 -28.22
CA GLN A 182 -22.36 0.92 -27.62
C GLN A 182 -22.22 0.89 -26.09
N GLU A 183 -22.49 2.05 -25.46
CA GLU A 183 -22.55 2.14 -24.00
C GLU A 183 -23.73 1.33 -23.46
N PRO A 184 -23.55 0.57 -22.36
CA PRO A 184 -24.62 -0.21 -21.76
C PRO A 184 -25.77 0.70 -21.28
N THR A 185 -27.01 0.26 -21.46
CA THR A 185 -28.22 1.05 -21.15
C THR A 185 -29.18 0.41 -20.17
N LYS A 186 -29.07 -0.90 -19.92
CA LYS A 186 -30.00 -1.61 -19.06
C LYS A 186 -29.58 -1.44 -17.61
N LEU A 187 -30.43 -0.79 -16.82
CA LEU A 187 -30.19 -0.58 -15.39
C LEU A 187 -30.45 -1.86 -14.60
N THR A 188 -29.43 -2.30 -13.86
CA THR A 188 -29.46 -3.47 -13.00
C THR A 188 -28.90 -3.10 -11.63
N THR A 189 -29.54 -3.61 -10.57
CA THR A 189 -29.04 -3.50 -9.21
C THR A 189 -28.71 -4.91 -8.71
N ILE A 190 -27.46 -5.13 -8.32
CA ILE A 190 -27.02 -6.40 -7.74
C ILE A 190 -26.81 -6.19 -6.24
N LEU A 191 -27.38 -7.07 -5.43
CA LEU A 191 -27.26 -7.05 -3.99
C LEU A 191 -26.27 -8.12 -3.52
N PHE A 192 -25.35 -7.72 -2.65
CA PHE A 192 -24.38 -8.61 -2.02
C PHE A 192 -24.50 -8.51 -0.50
N GLN A 193 -24.51 -9.63 0.18
CA GLN A 193 -24.38 -9.70 1.63
C GLN A 193 -22.92 -9.89 2.00
N VAL A 194 -22.41 -9.03 2.90
CA VAL A 194 -21.09 -9.20 3.52
C VAL A 194 -21.25 -10.16 4.69
N THR A 195 -20.59 -11.30 4.62
CA THR A 195 -20.59 -12.32 5.67
C THR A 195 -19.55 -12.01 6.76
N GLU A 196 -19.65 -12.68 7.91
CA GLU A 196 -18.68 -12.54 9.01
C GLU A 196 -17.25 -12.98 8.63
N GLN A 197 -17.09 -13.72 7.53
CA GLN A 197 -15.80 -14.18 7.02
C GLN A 197 -15.17 -13.21 6.01
N ASP A 198 -15.66 -11.96 5.95
CA ASP A 198 -15.29 -10.96 4.96
C ASP A 198 -15.50 -11.46 3.52
N SER A 199 -16.59 -12.20 3.30
CA SER A 199 -16.96 -12.74 1.99
C SER A 199 -18.26 -12.13 1.44
N LEU A 200 -18.44 -12.16 0.12
CA LEU A 200 -19.57 -11.61 -0.63
C LEU A 200 -20.48 -12.72 -1.13
N GLU A 201 -21.73 -12.71 -0.68
CA GLU A 201 -22.77 -13.61 -1.20
C GLU A 201 -23.79 -12.81 -2.00
N GLN A 202 -23.90 -13.09 -3.30
CA GLN A 202 -24.93 -12.49 -4.14
C GLN A 202 -26.31 -13.02 -3.73
N GLN A 203 -27.27 -12.10 -3.55
CA GLN A 203 -28.66 -12.41 -3.21
C GLN A 203 -29.54 -12.56 -4.46
#